data_AF-A0A9W4MZ65-F1
#
_entry.id   AF-A0A9W4MZ65-F1
#
_cell.length_a   1.000
_cell.length_b   1.000
_cell.length_c   1.000
_cell.angle_alpha   90.00
_cell.angle_beta   90.00
_cell.angle_gamma   90.00
#
_symmetry.space_group_name_H-M   'P 1'
#
loop_
_entity.id
_entity.type
_entity.pdbx_description
1 polymer ?
#
loop_
_entity_poly.entity_id
_entity_poly.type
_entity_poly.pdbx_seq_one_letter_code
_entity_poly.pdbx_strand_id
1 'polypeptide(L)'
;MPSLYRSLFLALALTGAQASDCYHSVHNATIAFFSSAAITFSYEVDTAADCLDWCGRVEKCQAWLYVNHARECDLYRAASLTVAENPGFVFGGCAPTVEDTSPSSVQTTSSAVSSGSASSILVRSPYNLTPD
;
A
#
# COMPACT_ATOMS: atom_id res chain seq x y z
N MET A 1 -59.01 9.47 31.23
CA MET A 1 -57.68 8.82 31.28
C MET A 1 -56.97 9.08 29.95
N PRO A 2 -56.03 10.04 29.83
CA PRO A 2 -55.31 10.24 28.58
C PRO A 2 -54.09 9.33 28.55
N SER A 3 -54.00 8.51 27.50
CA SER A 3 -52.89 7.59 27.23
C SER A 3 -51.71 8.38 26.65
N LEU A 4 -50.61 8.45 27.40
CA LEU A 4 -49.35 9.04 26.99
C LEU A 4 -48.50 7.97 26.29
N TYR A 5 -48.62 7.82 24.98
CA TYR A 5 -47.62 7.11 24.18
C TYR A 5 -46.86 8.12 23.33
N ARG A 6 -45.76 8.63 23.91
CA ARG A 6 -44.81 9.51 23.23
C ARG A 6 -43.69 8.63 22.68
N SER A 7 -43.90 8.08 21.49
CA SER A 7 -42.89 7.27 20.80
C SER A 7 -41.70 8.15 20.40
N LEU A 8 -40.55 7.90 21.02
CA LEU A 8 -39.28 8.54 20.69
C LEU A 8 -38.60 7.71 19.58
N PHE A 9 -38.71 8.17 18.33
CA PHE A 9 -37.94 7.58 17.24
C PHE A 9 -36.52 8.17 17.28
N LEU A 10 -35.55 7.36 17.73
CA LEU A 10 -34.13 7.69 17.60
C LEU A 10 -33.73 7.46 16.14
N ALA A 11 -33.65 8.52 15.34
CA ALA A 11 -33.12 8.44 13.99
C ALA A 11 -31.59 8.28 14.09
N LEU A 12 -31.10 7.06 13.85
CA LEU A 12 -29.67 6.81 13.65
C LEU A 12 -29.31 7.39 12.27
N ALA A 13 -28.80 8.61 12.24
CA ALA A 13 -28.20 9.16 11.03
C ALA A 13 -26.89 8.39 10.77
N LEU A 14 -26.95 7.31 9.99
CA LEU A 14 -25.76 6.77 9.35
C LEU A 14 -25.27 7.83 8.36
N THR A 15 -24.33 8.66 8.77
CA THR A 15 -23.40 9.29 7.83
C THR A 15 -22.62 8.16 7.19
N GLY A 16 -23.15 7.61 6.10
CA GLY A 16 -22.35 6.78 5.21
C GLY A 16 -21.19 7.65 4.77
N ALA A 17 -19.98 7.31 5.22
CA ALA A 17 -18.78 7.84 4.60
C ALA A 17 -18.94 7.52 3.12
N GLN A 18 -19.11 8.56 2.29
CA GLN A 18 -19.11 8.41 0.85
C GLN A 18 -17.82 7.65 0.55
N ALA A 19 -17.94 6.40 0.09
CA ALA A 19 -16.77 5.63 -0.31
C ALA A 19 -16.11 6.45 -1.41
N SER A 20 -15.01 7.13 -1.09
CA SER A 20 -14.16 7.69 -2.11
C SER A 20 -13.77 6.54 -3.02
N ASP A 21 -13.96 6.68 -4.33
CA ASP A 21 -13.58 5.68 -5.34
C ASP A 21 -12.05 5.57 -5.46
N CYS A 22 -11.39 5.23 -4.36
CA CYS A 22 -9.95 5.15 -4.21
C CYS A 22 -9.41 3.75 -4.50
N TYR A 23 -10.27 2.78 -4.87
CA TYR A 23 -9.81 1.44 -5.24
C TYR A 23 -8.88 1.43 -6.48
N HIS A 24 -8.91 2.52 -7.28
CA HIS A 24 -7.95 2.77 -8.36
C HIS A 24 -6.57 3.26 -7.88
N SER A 25 -6.43 3.67 -6.61
CA SER A 25 -5.14 4.09 -6.04
C SER A 25 -4.32 2.85 -5.70
N VAL A 26 -3.31 2.57 -6.52
CA VAL A 26 -2.47 1.37 -6.42
C VAL A 26 -1.20 1.65 -5.63
N HIS A 27 -0.92 0.80 -4.65
CA HIS A 27 0.24 0.84 -3.78
C HIS A 27 1.04 -0.45 -3.96
N ASN A 28 2.19 -0.34 -4.64
CA ASN A 28 3.09 -1.47 -4.86
C ASN A 28 3.84 -1.83 -3.57
N ALA A 29 4.27 -3.08 -3.45
CA ALA A 29 5.00 -3.59 -2.29
C ALA A 29 4.32 -3.21 -0.96
N THR A 30 3.00 -3.32 -0.91
CA THR A 30 2.18 -2.86 0.22
C THR A 30 1.14 -3.90 0.58
N ILE A 31 1.09 -4.27 1.86
CA ILE A 31 0.01 -5.07 2.44
C ILE A 31 -0.96 -4.16 3.19
N ALA A 32 -2.25 -4.48 3.12
CA ALA A 32 -3.31 -3.77 3.83
C ALA A 32 -4.00 -4.67 4.86
N PHE A 33 -4.42 -4.07 5.96
CA PHE A 33 -5.14 -4.75 7.04
C PHE A 33 -6.56 -4.20 7.15
N PHE A 34 -7.54 -5.09 7.29
CA PHE A 34 -8.96 -4.74 7.22
C PHE A 34 -9.69 -5.14 8.51
N SER A 35 -10.77 -4.42 8.82
CA SER A 35 -11.65 -4.71 9.97
C SER A 35 -12.57 -5.91 9.76
N SER A 36 -12.62 -6.45 8.54
CA SER A 36 -13.46 -7.59 8.17
C SER A 36 -12.77 -8.47 7.14
N ALA A 37 -13.28 -9.70 6.99
CA ALA A 37 -12.89 -10.58 5.90
C ALA A 37 -13.21 -9.99 4.52
N ALA A 38 -12.52 -10.53 3.50
CA ALA A 38 -12.83 -10.27 2.11
C ALA A 38 -14.30 -10.64 1.79
N ILE A 39 -14.94 -9.90 0.89
CA ILE A 39 -16.27 -10.23 0.38
C ILE A 39 -16.25 -11.36 -0.64
N THR A 40 -15.14 -11.47 -1.37
CA THR A 40 -14.85 -12.56 -2.31
C THR A 40 -13.35 -12.61 -2.55
N PHE A 41 -12.87 -13.77 -2.98
CA PHE A 41 -11.47 -14.00 -3.30
C PHE A 41 -11.37 -14.91 -4.51
N SER A 42 -10.27 -14.84 -5.23
CA SER A 42 -9.97 -15.69 -6.38
C SER A 42 -8.49 -16.00 -6.42
N TYR A 43 -8.18 -17.26 -6.75
CA TYR A 43 -6.85 -17.68 -7.15
C TYR A 43 -6.74 -17.65 -8.67
N GLU A 44 -5.51 -17.62 -9.18
CA GLU A 44 -5.22 -17.59 -10.62
C GLU A 44 -5.57 -16.26 -11.30
N VAL A 45 -5.54 -15.16 -10.56
CA VAL A 45 -5.58 -13.81 -11.11
C VAL A 45 -4.17 -13.44 -11.58
N ASP A 46 -3.97 -13.21 -12.87
CA ASP A 46 -2.61 -13.12 -13.45
C ASP A 46 -1.83 -11.88 -12.99
N THR A 47 -2.52 -10.75 -12.81
CA THR A 47 -1.89 -9.49 -12.42
C THR A 47 -2.71 -8.70 -11.41
N ALA A 48 -2.04 -7.75 -10.73
CA ALA A 48 -2.72 -6.77 -9.89
C ALA A 48 -3.73 -5.90 -10.68
N ALA A 49 -3.50 -5.68 -11.98
CA ALA A 49 -4.43 -4.97 -12.85
C ALA A 49 -5.73 -5.77 -13.06
N ASP A 50 -5.63 -7.09 -13.22
CA ASP A 50 -6.81 -7.97 -13.32
C ASP A 50 -7.61 -7.97 -12.00
N CYS A 51 -6.92 -7.90 -10.86
CA CYS A 51 -7.52 -7.77 -9.53
C CYS A 51 -8.27 -6.43 -9.38
N LEU A 52 -7.66 -5.33 -9.84
CA LEU A 52 -8.30 -4.00 -9.92
C LEU A 52 -9.57 -4.05 -10.77
N ASP A 53 -9.46 -4.59 -11.99
CA ASP A 53 -10.58 -4.67 -12.93
C ASP A 53 -11.72 -5.52 -12.35
N TRP A 54 -11.37 -6.59 -11.62
CA TRP A 54 -12.36 -7.42 -10.93
C TRP A 54 -13.05 -6.66 -9.81
N CYS A 55 -12.32 -5.89 -9.00
CA CYS A 55 -12.91 -5.00 -7.99
C CYS A 55 -13.95 -4.06 -8.62
N GLY A 56 -13.64 -3.47 -9.78
CA GLY A 56 -14.56 -2.57 -10.49
C GLY A 56 -15.86 -3.23 -10.99
N ARG A 57 -15.92 -4.57 -11.07
CA ARG A 57 -17.12 -5.33 -11.45
C ARG A 57 -17.90 -5.88 -10.27
N VAL A 58 -17.28 -5.98 -9.10
CA VAL A 58 -17.89 -6.56 -7.90
C VAL A 58 -18.59 -5.47 -7.09
N GLU A 59 -19.89 -5.65 -6.88
CA GLU A 59 -20.70 -4.69 -6.13
C GLU A 59 -20.10 -4.45 -4.73
N LYS A 60 -20.01 -3.18 -4.34
CA LYS A 60 -19.50 -2.72 -3.03
C LYS A 60 -18.01 -2.97 -2.80
N CYS A 61 -17.22 -3.37 -3.81
CA CYS A 61 -15.78 -3.38 -3.67
C CYS A 61 -15.26 -1.94 -3.48
N GLN A 62 -14.49 -1.72 -2.43
CA GLN A 62 -13.87 -0.43 -2.10
C GLN A 62 -12.34 -0.52 -2.02
N ALA A 63 -11.82 -1.73 -1.87
CA ALA A 63 -10.40 -2.01 -1.79
C ALA A 63 -10.12 -3.45 -2.24
N TRP A 64 -8.88 -3.72 -2.63
CA TRP A 64 -8.43 -5.04 -3.04
C TRP A 64 -6.97 -5.27 -2.62
N LEU A 65 -6.61 -6.53 -2.39
CA LEU A 65 -5.27 -6.96 -2.05
C LEU A 65 -4.86 -8.11 -2.97
N TYR A 66 -3.73 -7.96 -3.65
CA TYR A 66 -3.18 -8.94 -4.58
C TYR A 66 -1.88 -9.53 -4.04
N VAL A 67 -1.74 -10.85 -4.07
CA VAL A 67 -0.55 -11.60 -3.63
C VAL A 67 0.20 -12.14 -4.83
N ASN A 68 1.39 -11.62 -5.11
CA ASN A 68 2.13 -11.87 -6.34
C ASN A 68 2.42 -13.36 -6.60
N HIS A 69 2.88 -14.09 -5.57
CA HIS A 69 3.29 -15.49 -5.74
C HIS A 69 2.11 -16.47 -5.77
N ALA A 70 1.02 -16.14 -5.06
CA ALA A 70 -0.17 -16.97 -5.01
C ALA A 70 -1.13 -16.70 -6.17
N ARG A 71 -0.96 -15.56 -6.87
CA ARG A 71 -1.94 -15.04 -7.85
C ARG A 71 -3.32 -14.95 -7.23
N GLU A 72 -3.34 -14.52 -5.97
CA GLU A 72 -4.55 -14.43 -5.15
C GLU A 72 -4.99 -12.96 -5.12
N CYS A 73 -6.27 -12.75 -5.33
CA CYS A 73 -6.91 -11.44 -5.23
C CYS A 73 -8.04 -11.52 -4.21
N ASP A 74 -7.95 -10.69 -3.17
CA ASP A 74 -8.97 -10.52 -2.14
C ASP A 74 -9.67 -9.17 -2.31
N LEU A 75 -10.99 -9.17 -2.39
CA LEU A 75 -11.79 -7.95 -2.52
C LEU A 75 -12.46 -7.59 -1.20
N TYR A 76 -12.45 -6.31 -0.83
CA TYR A 76 -12.96 -5.81 0.43
C TYR A 76 -14.02 -4.72 0.24
N ARG A 77 -15.02 -4.71 1.12
CA ARG A 77 -16.13 -3.74 1.12
C ARG A 77 -15.87 -2.46 1.90
N ALA A 78 -14.67 -2.32 2.46
CA ALA A 78 -14.28 -1.21 3.31
C ALA A 78 -12.83 -0.84 3.02
N ALA A 79 -12.49 0.41 3.32
CA ALA A 79 -11.10 0.86 3.30
C ALA A 79 -10.22 0.06 4.27
N SER A 80 -8.92 0.04 4.00
CA SER A 80 -7.94 -0.51 4.93
C SER A 80 -7.89 0.32 6.22
N LEU A 81 -7.63 -0.35 7.34
CA LEU A 81 -7.38 0.31 8.63
C LEU A 81 -5.96 0.85 8.70
N THR A 82 -5.01 0.08 8.19
CA THR A 82 -3.59 0.38 8.15
C THR A 82 -2.94 -0.37 6.99
N VAL A 83 -1.76 0.10 6.59
CA VAL A 83 -0.92 -0.51 5.55
C VAL A 83 0.52 -0.65 6.04
N ALA A 84 1.26 -1.57 5.44
CA ALA A 84 2.69 -1.75 5.70
C ALA A 84 3.43 -2.13 4.42
N GLU A 85 4.74 -1.89 4.38
CA GLU A 85 5.59 -2.32 3.26
C GLU A 85 5.73 -3.85 3.27
N ASN A 86 5.43 -4.48 2.12
CA ASN A 86 5.59 -5.90 1.88
C ASN A 86 5.72 -6.19 0.36
N PRO A 87 6.92 -6.54 -0.15
CA PRO A 87 7.16 -6.76 -1.59
C PRO A 87 6.32 -7.87 -2.25
N GLY A 88 5.73 -8.78 -1.47
CA GLY A 88 4.88 -9.85 -1.99
C GLY A 88 3.46 -9.40 -2.37
N PHE A 89 3.09 -8.16 -2.06
CA PHE A 89 1.71 -7.67 -2.10
C PHE A 89 1.58 -6.39 -2.92
N VAL A 90 0.41 -6.23 -3.54
CA VAL A 90 -0.05 -4.98 -4.14
C VAL A 90 -1.42 -4.67 -3.57
N PHE A 91 -1.61 -3.46 -3.06
CA PHE A 91 -2.86 -3.00 -2.48
C PHE A 91 -3.50 -1.95 -3.38
N GLY A 92 -4.80 -2.05 -3.61
CA GLY A 92 -5.58 -0.97 -4.18
C GLY A 92 -6.65 -0.48 -3.22
N GLY A 93 -6.70 0.83 -3.02
CA GLY A 93 -7.62 1.43 -2.06
C GLY A 93 -7.07 2.70 -1.45
N CYS A 94 -7.88 3.27 -0.57
CA CYS A 94 -7.50 4.43 0.22
C CYS A 94 -6.33 4.02 1.12
N ALA A 95 -5.19 4.69 0.97
CA ALA A 95 -4.18 4.63 2.01
C ALA A 95 -4.76 5.28 3.29
N PRO A 96 -4.50 4.72 4.48
CA PRO A 96 -4.74 5.43 5.71
C PRO A 96 -3.90 6.71 5.67
N THR A 97 -4.48 7.84 6.02
CA THR A 97 -3.75 9.09 6.15
C THR A 97 -2.70 8.93 7.24
N VAL A 98 -1.46 8.63 6.86
CA VAL A 98 -0.31 8.92 7.70
C VAL A 98 -0.20 10.43 7.71
N GLU A 99 -0.50 11.08 8.84
CA GLU A 99 -0.11 12.48 9.02
C GLU A 99 1.38 12.57 8.71
N ASP A 100 1.72 13.37 7.70
CA ASP A 100 3.05 13.45 7.09
C ASP A 100 4.16 13.54 8.14
N THR A 101 4.79 12.41 8.47
CA THR A 101 6.23 12.44 8.74
C THR A 101 6.90 12.21 7.39
N SER A 102 6.93 13.27 6.60
CA SER A 102 7.74 13.36 5.39
C SER A 102 9.17 12.96 5.74
N PRO A 103 9.80 11.98 5.05
CA PRO A 103 11.22 11.79 5.18
C PRO A 103 11.91 13.03 4.61
N SER A 104 12.35 13.90 5.52
CA SER A 104 13.16 15.07 5.23
C SER A 104 14.27 14.66 4.28
N SER A 105 14.24 15.22 3.07
CA SER A 105 15.26 15.05 2.07
C SER A 105 16.60 15.48 2.68
N VAL A 106 17.47 14.52 3.00
CA VAL A 106 18.86 14.84 3.31
C VAL A 106 19.47 15.32 2.00
N GLN A 107 19.45 16.64 1.80
CA GLN A 107 20.27 17.32 0.80
C GLN A 107 21.73 17.04 1.15
N THR A 108 22.30 16.00 0.55
CA THR A 108 23.75 15.88 0.45
C THR A 108 24.20 16.97 -0.52
N THR A 109 24.67 18.09 0.04
CA THR A 109 25.37 19.15 -0.66
C THR A 109 26.59 18.57 -1.41
N SER A 110 26.42 18.33 -2.70
CA SER A 110 27.53 18.04 -3.62
C SER A 110 28.37 19.31 -3.77
N SER A 111 29.49 19.36 -3.07
CA SER A 111 30.51 20.39 -3.29
C SER A 111 31.26 20.05 -4.57
N ALA A 112 31.10 20.88 -5.59
CA ALA A 112 31.82 20.79 -6.85
C ALA A 112 33.32 20.95 -6.63
N VAL A 113 34.12 20.01 -7.13
CA VAL A 113 35.55 20.22 -7.42
C VAL A 113 35.79 19.92 -8.89
N SER A 114 36.00 20.98 -9.68
CA SER A 114 36.45 20.85 -11.06
C SER A 114 37.98 20.99 -11.13
N SER A 115 38.58 20.02 -11.82
CA SER A 115 39.77 20.13 -12.68
C SER A 115 41.14 20.40 -12.05
N GLY A 116 42.11 19.51 -12.32
CA GLY A 116 43.53 19.85 -12.25
C GLY A 116 44.51 18.70 -11.96
N SER A 117 45.06 18.12 -13.04
CA SER A 117 46.46 17.66 -13.20
C SER A 117 47.00 16.42 -12.46
N ALA A 118 47.31 15.42 -13.30
CA ALA A 118 48.39 14.43 -13.31
C ALA A 118 49.23 14.18 -12.04
N SER A 119 49.31 12.90 -11.64
CA SER A 119 50.57 12.14 -11.58
C SER A 119 50.33 10.65 -11.31
N SER A 120 50.98 9.81 -12.10
CA SER A 120 51.10 8.35 -11.99
C SER A 120 51.68 7.96 -10.62
N ILE A 121 51.30 6.81 -10.05
CA ILE A 121 52.19 5.87 -9.30
C ILE A 121 51.38 4.64 -8.80
N LEU A 122 51.77 3.48 -9.36
CA LEU A 122 51.85 2.12 -8.80
C LEU A 122 50.66 1.52 -8.01
N VAL A 123 49.89 0.64 -8.67
CA VAL A 123 49.13 -0.42 -8.01
C VAL A 123 50.11 -1.41 -7.38
N ARG A 124 50.24 -1.37 -6.05
CA ARG A 124 50.94 -2.40 -5.27
C ARG A 124 49.91 -3.31 -4.62
N SER A 125 49.73 -4.48 -5.21
CA SER A 125 49.01 -5.61 -4.62
C SER A 125 49.78 -6.15 -3.40
N PRO A 126 49.14 -6.40 -2.25
CA PRO A 126 49.70 -7.25 -1.22
C PRO A 126 49.22 -8.70 -1.40
N TYR A 127 50.05 -9.44 -2.15
CA TYR A 127 50.42 -10.86 -2.06
C TYR A 127 49.51 -11.85 -1.31
N ASN A 128 48.99 -12.81 -2.09
CA ASN A 128 48.95 -14.25 -1.76
C ASN A 128 50.39 -14.81 -1.79
N LEU A 129 50.61 -16.01 -1.20
CA LEU A 129 51.81 -16.92 -1.14
C LEU A 129 52.07 -17.30 0.36
N THR A 130 52.24 -18.55 0.81
CA THR A 130 52.76 -19.80 0.18
C THR A 130 52.65 -21.02 1.15
N PRO A 131 53.14 -22.24 0.83
CA PRO A 131 52.60 -23.53 1.30
C PRO A 131 53.49 -24.27 2.32
N ASP A 132 53.00 -25.41 2.82
CA ASP A 132 53.77 -26.62 3.13
C ASP A 132 52.95 -27.85 2.69
#